data_AF-A0A7R8VT26-F1
#
_entry.id   AF-A0A7R8VT26-F1
#
_cell.length_a   1.000
_cell.length_b   1.000
_cell.length_c   1.000
_cell.angle_alpha   90.00
_cell.angle_beta   90.00
_cell.angle_gamma   90.00
#
_symmetry.space_group_name_H-M   'P 1'
#
loop_
_entity.id
_entity.type
_entity.pdbx_description
1 polymer ?
#
loop_
_entity_poly.entity_id
_entity_poly.type
_entity_poly.pdbx_seq_one_letter_code
_entity_poly.pdbx_strand_id
1 'polypeptide(L)'
;SSEEDLDTGTECLHLVLSYVGVKALLIPGPEQLWKVTHKKDIYAALGCLKERIQQVCIVAAEESDVVKRLCETLRCHVVHVKSVGESPRGTFNTVVLFHIQQLDHVTQLLDLAAMLDFHKQGLIIHIIKHTNADGTLDKSVYDLHQSGRNMSEQYKKFNKGVVVIHHLTPGEDIKLADLVMNLILSDPNTFSGQTMIL
;
A
#
# COMPACT_ATOMS: atom_id res chain seq x y z
N SER A 1 -17.50 14.20 -46.48
CA SER A 1 -16.21 14.36 -45.80
C SER A 1 -15.18 14.63 -46.86
N SER A 2 -14.46 15.75 -46.84
CA SER A 2 -13.23 15.87 -47.62
C SER A 2 -12.20 14.89 -47.04
N GLU A 3 -11.36 14.27 -47.88
CA GLU A 3 -10.26 13.41 -47.40
C GLU A 3 -9.31 14.18 -46.46
N GLU A 4 -9.15 15.49 -46.68
CA GLU A 4 -8.34 16.39 -45.87
C GLU A 4 -8.79 16.46 -44.40
N ASP A 5 -10.10 16.44 -44.13
CA ASP A 5 -10.65 16.45 -42.78
C ASP A 5 -10.40 15.12 -42.02
N LEU A 6 -10.22 14.03 -42.76
CA LEU A 6 -9.85 12.73 -42.19
C LEU A 6 -8.34 12.64 -41.91
N ASP A 7 -7.53 13.28 -42.73
CA ASP A 7 -6.08 13.29 -42.60
C ASP A 7 -5.57 14.26 -41.52
N THR A 8 -6.25 15.40 -41.35
CA THR A 8 -5.78 16.49 -40.46
C THR A 8 -6.70 16.76 -39.27
N GLY A 9 -7.91 16.21 -39.26
CA GLY A 9 -8.88 16.41 -38.20
C GLY A 9 -8.44 15.79 -36.88
N THR A 10 -8.33 16.62 -35.84
CA THR A 10 -8.00 16.19 -34.47
C THR A 10 -9.22 16.05 -33.57
N GLU A 11 -10.40 16.50 -34.02
CA GLU A 11 -11.61 16.67 -33.19
C GLU A 11 -12.85 16.01 -33.83
N CYS A 12 -13.19 14.80 -33.39
CA CYS A 12 -14.34 14.05 -33.91
C CYS A 12 -15.69 14.77 -33.71
N LEU A 13 -15.83 15.55 -32.63
CA LEU A 13 -17.04 16.34 -32.36
C LEU A 13 -17.24 17.46 -33.37
N HIS A 14 -16.15 18.05 -33.87
CA HIS A 14 -16.20 19.06 -34.93
C HIS A 14 -16.72 18.46 -36.24
N LEU A 15 -16.25 17.25 -36.59
CA LEU A 15 -16.72 16.54 -37.79
C LEU A 15 -18.23 16.24 -37.72
N VAL A 16 -18.72 15.76 -36.58
CA VAL A 16 -20.15 15.47 -36.37
C VAL A 16 -20.99 16.74 -36.51
N LEU A 17 -20.52 17.86 -35.96
CA LEU A 17 -21.20 19.15 -36.10
C LEU A 17 -21.22 19.62 -37.56
N SER A 18 -20.10 19.57 -38.26
CA SER A 18 -19.94 20.11 -39.62
C SER A 18 -20.68 19.30 -40.70
N TYR A 19 -20.71 17.96 -40.57
CA TYR A 19 -21.30 17.09 -41.59
C TYR A 19 -22.71 16.60 -41.28
N VAL A 20 -23.12 16.55 -40.01
CA VAL A 20 -24.42 16.00 -39.57
C VAL A 20 -25.29 17.08 -38.90
N GLY A 21 -24.72 18.22 -38.52
CA GLY A 21 -25.46 19.29 -37.82
C GLY A 21 -25.80 18.98 -36.37
N VAL A 22 -25.19 17.94 -35.79
CA VAL A 22 -25.45 17.50 -34.41
C VAL A 22 -24.52 18.24 -33.46
N LYS A 23 -25.10 18.95 -32.49
CA LYS A 23 -24.36 19.60 -31.40
C LYS A 23 -24.12 18.60 -30.27
N ALA A 24 -22.84 18.29 -30.02
CA ALA A 24 -22.47 17.44 -28.90
C ALA A 24 -22.69 18.15 -27.56
N LEU A 25 -23.17 17.39 -26.56
CA LEU A 25 -23.22 17.85 -25.18
C LEU A 25 -21.84 17.64 -24.54
N LEU A 26 -21.21 18.73 -24.08
CA LEU A 26 -19.93 18.66 -23.38
C LEU A 26 -20.17 18.41 -21.89
N ILE A 27 -19.56 17.33 -21.37
CA ILE A 27 -19.65 16.94 -19.97
C ILE A 27 -18.29 17.21 -19.32
N PRO A 28 -18.24 17.89 -18.16
CA PRO A 28 -16.99 18.05 -17.42
C PRO A 28 -16.38 16.68 -17.09
N GLY A 29 -15.13 16.48 -17.52
CA GLY A 29 -14.37 15.26 -17.21
C GLY A 29 -13.81 15.29 -15.78
N PRO A 30 -13.50 14.12 -15.19
CA PRO A 30 -12.77 14.07 -13.94
C PRO A 30 -11.33 14.56 -14.12
N GLU A 31 -10.68 15.02 -13.06
CA GLU A 31 -9.29 15.52 -13.12
C GLU A 31 -8.29 14.47 -13.63
N GLN A 32 -8.64 13.18 -13.57
CA GLN A 32 -7.79 12.09 -14.05
C GLN A 32 -7.91 11.84 -15.56
N LEU A 33 -8.81 12.55 -16.26
CA LEU A 33 -8.95 12.47 -17.71
C LEU A 33 -7.90 13.38 -18.38
N TRP A 34 -6.70 12.85 -18.56
CA TRP A 34 -5.59 13.59 -19.17
C TRP A 34 -4.72 12.66 -20.03
N LYS A 35 -4.03 13.25 -21.02
CA LYS A 35 -3.20 12.50 -21.99
C LYS A 35 -1.75 12.38 -21.53
N VAL A 36 -1.24 11.15 -21.45
CA VAL A 36 0.20 10.89 -21.24
C VAL A 36 0.97 11.22 -22.51
N THR A 37 1.66 12.36 -22.51
CA THR A 37 2.37 12.89 -23.70
C THR A 37 3.87 13.02 -23.45
N HIS A 38 4.28 13.39 -22.24
CA HIS A 38 5.68 13.63 -21.87
C HIS A 38 6.20 12.62 -20.85
N LYS A 39 7.53 12.56 -20.66
CA LYS A 39 8.11 11.65 -19.66
C LYS A 39 7.63 11.95 -18.23
N LYS A 40 7.43 13.22 -17.88
CA LYS A 40 6.90 13.65 -16.57
C LYS A 40 5.51 13.06 -16.29
N ASP A 41 4.72 12.90 -17.34
CA ASP A 41 3.38 12.35 -17.28
C ASP A 41 3.41 10.87 -16.88
N ILE A 42 4.40 10.11 -17.35
CA ILE A 42 4.58 8.71 -16.95
C ILE A 42 4.74 8.61 -15.43
N TYR A 43 5.51 9.51 -14.81
CA TYR A 43 5.67 9.53 -13.35
C TYR A 43 4.37 9.90 -12.63
N ALA A 44 3.61 10.89 -13.15
CA ALA A 44 2.31 11.26 -12.60
C ALA A 44 1.29 10.10 -12.69
N ALA A 45 1.23 9.42 -13.83
CA ALA A 45 0.39 8.25 -14.05
C ALA A 45 0.78 7.09 -13.12
N LEU A 46 2.08 6.82 -12.96
CA LEU A 46 2.57 5.80 -12.04
C LEU A 46 2.23 6.13 -10.59
N GLY A 47 2.33 7.40 -10.17
CA GLY A 47 1.91 7.84 -8.84
C GLY A 47 0.43 7.58 -8.58
N CYS A 48 -0.44 8.05 -9.49
CA CYS A 48 -1.88 7.82 -9.42
C CYS A 48 -2.24 6.33 -9.41
N LEU A 49 -1.50 5.53 -10.19
CA LEU A 49 -1.72 4.09 -10.28
C LEU A 49 -1.30 3.37 -8.98
N LYS A 50 -0.19 3.77 -8.37
CA LYS A 50 0.27 3.20 -7.10
C LYS A 50 -0.77 3.39 -6.00
N GLU A 51 -1.30 4.58 -5.82
CA GLU A 51 -2.38 4.85 -4.85
C GLU A 51 -3.61 3.95 -5.08
N ARG A 52 -3.97 3.73 -6.36
CA ARG A 52 -5.15 2.96 -6.76
C ARG A 52 -4.99 1.44 -6.78
N ILE A 53 -3.77 0.91 -6.67
CA ILE A 53 -3.53 -0.54 -6.67
C ILE A 53 -3.37 -1.09 -5.24
N GLN A 54 -3.07 -0.24 -4.26
CA GLN A 54 -2.86 -0.68 -2.88
C GLN A 54 -4.16 -1.22 -2.25
N GLN A 55 -4.12 -2.49 -1.89
CA GLN A 55 -5.10 -3.21 -1.10
C GLN A 55 -4.40 -3.68 0.16
N VAL A 56 -4.74 -3.06 1.30
CA VAL A 56 -4.04 -3.27 2.56
C VAL A 56 -4.92 -4.09 3.50
N CYS A 57 -4.35 -5.13 4.10
CA CYS A 57 -4.97 -5.82 5.22
C CYS A 57 -4.16 -5.59 6.50
N ILE A 58 -4.85 -5.20 7.57
CA ILE A 58 -4.28 -5.04 8.90
C ILE A 58 -4.74 -6.22 9.74
N VAL A 59 -3.80 -6.99 10.23
CA VAL A 59 -4.04 -8.14 11.11
C VAL A 59 -3.59 -7.78 12.51
N ALA A 60 -4.52 -7.79 13.46
CA ALA A 60 -4.26 -7.53 14.87
C ALA A 60 -5.08 -8.49 15.72
N ALA A 61 -4.58 -8.86 16.90
CA ALA A 61 -5.31 -9.72 17.83
C ALA A 61 -6.52 -9.00 18.47
N GLU A 62 -6.41 -7.69 18.65
CA GLU A 62 -7.43 -6.83 19.25
C GLU A 62 -7.52 -5.49 18.53
N GLU A 63 -8.70 -4.87 18.57
CA GLU A 63 -8.93 -3.57 17.97
C GLU A 63 -8.45 -2.45 18.91
N SER A 64 -7.18 -2.06 18.78
CA SER A 64 -6.57 -0.96 19.55
C SER A 64 -6.74 0.41 18.87
N ASP A 65 -6.56 1.49 19.64
CA ASP A 65 -6.61 2.87 19.10
C ASP A 65 -5.60 3.11 17.97
N VAL A 66 -4.42 2.46 18.05
CA VAL A 66 -3.39 2.48 17.00
C VAL A 66 -3.92 1.87 15.69
N VAL A 67 -4.61 0.73 15.79
CA VAL A 67 -5.19 0.03 14.63
C VAL A 67 -6.32 0.85 14.01
N LYS A 68 -7.19 1.46 14.84
CA LYS A 68 -8.26 2.34 14.38
C LYS A 68 -7.70 3.56 13.65
N ARG A 69 -6.72 4.22 14.24
CA ARG A 69 -6.02 5.36 13.65
C ARG A 69 -5.33 5.00 12.34
N LEU A 70 -4.61 3.87 12.30
CA LEU A 70 -3.98 3.40 11.08
C LEU A 70 -5.03 3.13 9.98
N CYS A 71 -6.16 2.53 10.33
CA CYS A 71 -7.27 2.33 9.39
C CYS A 71 -7.79 3.65 8.83
N GLU A 72 -8.00 4.66 9.68
CA GLU A 72 -8.46 5.99 9.29
C GLU A 72 -7.48 6.68 8.34
N THR A 73 -6.18 6.70 8.69
CA THR A 73 -5.12 7.30 7.86
C THR A 73 -5.02 6.63 6.49
N LEU A 74 -5.11 5.30 6.44
CA LEU A 74 -4.99 4.54 5.18
C LEU A 74 -6.23 4.66 4.31
N ARG A 75 -7.45 4.70 4.87
CA ARG A 75 -8.70 4.82 4.09
C ARG A 75 -8.76 6.06 3.19
N CYS A 76 -8.02 7.11 3.54
CA CYS A 76 -7.90 8.30 2.71
C CYS A 76 -7.02 8.11 1.46
N HIS A 77 -6.18 7.08 1.42
CA HIS A 77 -5.08 6.97 0.45
C HIS A 77 -4.99 5.61 -0.27
N VAL A 78 -5.69 4.57 0.19
CA VAL A 78 -5.69 3.25 -0.43
C VAL A 78 -7.11 2.77 -0.73
N VAL A 79 -7.26 1.88 -1.71
CA VAL A 79 -8.58 1.47 -2.22
C VAL A 79 -9.34 0.62 -1.22
N HIS A 80 -8.64 -0.28 -0.52
CA HIS A 80 -9.25 -1.16 0.47
C HIS A 80 -8.38 -1.29 1.71
N VAL A 81 -9.01 -1.12 2.87
CA VAL A 81 -8.43 -1.39 4.19
C VAL A 81 -9.36 -2.34 4.94
N LYS A 82 -8.84 -3.47 5.42
CA LYS A 82 -9.57 -4.40 6.28
C LYS A 82 -8.78 -4.71 7.55
N SER A 83 -9.38 -4.52 8.72
CA SER A 83 -8.85 -4.96 10.02
C SER A 83 -9.33 -6.36 10.38
N VAL A 84 -8.45 -7.23 10.91
CA VAL A 84 -8.80 -8.60 11.30
C VAL A 84 -9.42 -8.64 12.69
N GLY A 85 -10.75 -8.65 12.71
CA GLY A 85 -11.61 -9.42 13.61
C GLY A 85 -12.67 -10.21 12.81
N GLU A 86 -12.59 -10.15 11.48
CA GLU A 86 -13.51 -10.73 10.51
C GLU A 86 -12.72 -11.61 9.55
N SER A 87 -13.32 -12.71 9.05
CA SER A 87 -12.69 -13.55 8.04
C SER A 87 -12.20 -12.72 6.83
N PRO A 88 -10.93 -12.78 6.43
CA PRO A 88 -10.44 -12.09 5.26
C PRO A 88 -11.12 -12.69 4.02
N ARG A 89 -11.85 -11.86 3.27
CA ARG A 89 -12.39 -12.21 1.96
C ARG A 89 -11.65 -11.39 0.93
N GLY A 90 -10.77 -12.03 0.15
CA GLY A 90 -9.96 -11.39 -0.89
C GLY A 90 -8.46 -11.50 -0.66
N THR A 91 -7.70 -11.13 -1.69
CA THR A 91 -6.24 -11.06 -1.67
C THR A 91 -5.79 -9.60 -1.58
N PHE A 92 -4.68 -9.39 -0.88
CA PHE A 92 -4.12 -8.08 -0.56
C PHE A 92 -2.68 -8.04 -1.07
N ASN A 93 -2.27 -6.93 -1.65
CA ASN A 93 -0.88 -6.80 -2.07
C ASN A 93 0.03 -6.45 -0.89
N THR A 94 -0.51 -5.76 0.14
CA THR A 94 0.19 -5.37 1.36
C THR A 94 -0.53 -5.87 2.62
N VAL A 95 0.21 -6.43 3.57
CA VAL A 95 -0.32 -6.92 4.85
C VAL A 95 0.48 -6.30 6.00
N VAL A 96 -0.22 -5.77 7.01
CA VAL A 96 0.35 -5.20 8.23
C VAL A 96 -0.04 -6.11 9.40
N LEU A 97 0.94 -6.59 10.16
CA LEU A 97 0.76 -7.56 11.24
C LEU A 97 1.14 -6.91 12.57
N PHE A 98 0.19 -6.76 13.49
CA PHE A 98 0.43 -6.31 14.86
C PHE A 98 0.69 -7.50 15.78
N HIS A 99 1.84 -7.47 16.45
CA HIS A 99 2.27 -8.49 17.41
C HIS A 99 2.38 -7.89 18.81
N ILE A 100 1.76 -8.55 19.81
CA ILE A 100 1.84 -8.17 21.23
C ILE A 100 3.09 -8.77 21.90
N GLN A 101 3.64 -9.88 21.37
CA GLN A 101 4.92 -10.51 21.75
C GLN A 101 5.47 -11.35 20.58
N GLN A 102 6.73 -11.80 20.65
CA GLN A 102 7.42 -12.45 19.53
C GLN A 102 6.75 -13.76 19.07
N LEU A 103 6.68 -13.95 17.74
CA LEU A 103 5.87 -14.90 16.98
C LEU A 103 5.89 -16.37 17.44
N ASP A 104 4.72 -17.01 17.38
CA ASP A 104 4.60 -18.43 17.00
C ASP A 104 4.58 -18.54 15.47
N HIS A 105 5.71 -19.02 14.92
CA HIS A 105 6.14 -18.75 13.56
C HIS A 105 5.51 -19.59 12.43
N VAL A 106 4.75 -20.66 12.69
CA VAL A 106 4.39 -21.65 11.65
C VAL A 106 2.94 -21.54 11.16
N THR A 107 1.99 -21.24 12.06
CA THR A 107 0.56 -21.22 11.71
C THR A 107 0.19 -19.97 10.90
N GLN A 108 0.87 -18.84 11.14
CA GLN A 108 0.60 -17.57 10.44
C GLN A 108 1.02 -17.59 8.96
N LEU A 109 2.02 -18.41 8.57
CA LEU A 109 2.55 -18.40 7.21
C LEU A 109 1.60 -19.00 6.16
N LEU A 110 0.80 -20.00 6.53
CA LEU A 110 -0.23 -20.56 5.64
C LEU A 110 -1.41 -19.60 5.48
N ASP A 111 -1.87 -18.99 6.57
CA ASP A 111 -2.96 -18.01 6.54
C ASP A 111 -2.56 -16.75 5.78
N LEU A 112 -1.31 -16.28 5.96
CA LEU A 112 -0.76 -15.16 5.21
C LEU A 112 -0.69 -15.45 3.71
N ALA A 113 -0.27 -16.65 3.31
CA ALA A 113 -0.18 -17.00 1.89
C ALA A 113 -1.55 -16.98 1.21
N ALA A 114 -2.62 -17.37 1.91
CA ALA A 114 -3.98 -17.29 1.39
C ALA A 114 -4.48 -15.84 1.22
N MET A 115 -3.94 -14.90 2.00
CA MET A 115 -4.31 -13.49 1.97
C MET A 115 -3.51 -12.66 0.96
N LEU A 116 -2.36 -13.15 0.47
CA LEU A 116 -1.47 -12.37 -0.39
C LEU A 116 -1.82 -12.52 -1.87
N ASP A 117 -1.88 -11.39 -2.58
CA ASP A 117 -1.88 -11.38 -4.05
C ASP A 117 -0.44 -11.50 -4.56
N PHE A 118 -0.03 -12.69 -5.02
CA PHE A 118 1.32 -12.95 -5.52
C PHE A 118 1.63 -12.32 -6.88
N HIS A 119 0.63 -11.84 -7.62
CA HIS A 119 0.84 -11.19 -8.91
C HIS A 119 1.16 -9.70 -8.76
N LYS A 120 0.86 -9.10 -7.61
CA LYS A 120 1.12 -7.68 -7.33
C LYS A 120 2.31 -7.53 -6.40
N GLN A 121 3.15 -6.52 -6.65
CA GLN A 121 4.15 -6.12 -5.66
C GLN A 121 3.46 -5.46 -4.44
N GLY A 122 4.07 -5.62 -3.27
CA GLY A 122 3.61 -5.00 -2.03
C GLY A 122 4.45 -5.43 -0.84
N LEU A 123 3.99 -5.08 0.36
CA LEU A 123 4.77 -5.21 1.59
C LEU A 123 4.16 -6.19 2.60
N ILE A 124 5.00 -6.79 3.43
CA ILE A 124 4.63 -7.46 4.66
C ILE A 124 5.29 -6.66 5.79
N ILE A 125 4.48 -5.97 6.58
CA ILE A 125 4.95 -5.07 7.64
C ILE A 125 4.64 -5.73 8.99
N HIS A 126 5.67 -6.04 9.77
CA HIS A 126 5.51 -6.53 11.13
C HIS A 126 5.66 -5.36 12.11
N ILE A 127 4.61 -5.06 12.87
CA ILE A 127 4.64 -4.07 13.95
C ILE A 127 4.69 -4.86 15.26
N ILE A 128 5.82 -4.75 15.96
CA ILE A 128 6.06 -5.44 17.24
C ILE A 128 6.00 -4.39 18.34
N LYS A 129 4.97 -4.47 19.18
CA LYS A 129 4.81 -3.59 20.33
C LYS A 129 5.61 -4.14 21.51
N HIS A 130 6.48 -3.33 22.09
CA HIS A 130 7.20 -3.67 23.31
C HIS A 130 6.48 -3.02 24.50
N THR A 131 6.14 -3.82 25.52
CA THR A 131 5.35 -3.36 26.69
C THR A 131 6.18 -3.15 27.95
N ASN A 132 7.51 -3.19 27.86
CA ASN A 132 8.37 -3.05 29.04
C ASN A 132 8.19 -1.67 29.68
N ALA A 133 7.75 -1.65 30.95
CA ALA A 133 7.52 -0.44 31.73
C ALA A 133 8.78 0.43 31.94
N ASP A 134 9.97 -0.14 31.72
CA ASP A 134 11.27 0.52 31.87
C ASP A 134 11.89 1.01 30.54
N GLY A 135 11.23 0.78 29.39
CA GLY A 135 11.78 1.14 28.07
C GLY A 135 13.05 0.36 27.67
N THR A 136 13.45 -0.63 28.46
CA THR A 136 14.60 -1.50 28.18
C THR A 136 14.23 -2.52 27.10
N LEU A 137 14.94 -2.47 25.97
CA LEU A 137 14.89 -3.57 25.01
C LEU A 137 15.51 -4.81 25.64
N ASP A 138 14.76 -5.91 25.63
CA ASP A 138 15.27 -7.23 26.01
C ASP A 138 16.30 -7.78 24.99
N LYS A 139 16.43 -7.11 23.83
CA LYS A 139 17.30 -7.49 22.72
C LYS A 139 18.17 -6.33 22.27
N SER A 140 19.40 -6.63 21.85
CA SER A 140 20.25 -5.58 21.29
C SER A 140 19.67 -5.07 19.96
N VAL A 141 20.01 -3.83 19.59
CA VAL A 141 19.68 -3.27 18.28
C VAL A 141 20.17 -4.19 17.15
N TYR A 142 21.34 -4.81 17.33
CA TYR A 142 21.87 -5.79 16.38
C TYR A 142 20.94 -7.00 16.19
N ASP A 143 20.41 -7.56 17.28
CA ASP A 143 19.49 -8.71 17.23
C ASP A 143 18.17 -8.35 16.54
N LEU A 144 17.68 -7.13 16.72
CA LEU A 144 16.48 -6.64 16.04
C LEU A 144 16.69 -6.56 14.52
N HIS A 145 17.80 -5.96 14.08
CA HIS A 145 18.15 -5.90 12.66
C HIS A 145 18.41 -7.30 12.08
N GLN A 146 19.04 -8.19 12.84
CA GLN A 146 19.25 -9.57 12.41
C GLN A 146 17.92 -10.30 12.22
N SER A 147 16.97 -10.10 13.14
CA SER A 147 15.62 -10.66 13.03
C SER A 147 14.88 -10.17 11.80
N GLY A 148 14.97 -8.87 11.46
CA GLY A 148 14.36 -8.31 10.25
C GLY A 148 14.92 -8.93 8.96
N ARG A 149 16.23 -9.08 8.87
CA ARG A 149 16.90 -9.73 7.72
C ARG A 149 16.51 -11.21 7.59
N ASN A 150 16.49 -11.95 8.69
CA ASN A 150 16.07 -13.35 8.70
C ASN A 150 14.61 -13.49 8.23
N MET A 151 13.72 -12.60 8.66
CA MET A 151 12.33 -12.57 8.22
C MET A 151 12.23 -12.29 6.71
N SER A 152 12.97 -11.31 6.20
CA SER A 152 12.97 -11.03 4.76
C SER A 152 13.42 -12.23 3.92
N GLU A 153 14.42 -13.00 4.36
CA GLU A 153 14.83 -14.22 3.66
C GLU A 153 13.75 -15.31 3.71
N GLN A 154 13.05 -15.48 4.82
CA GLN A 154 11.95 -16.47 4.94
C GLN A 154 10.77 -16.17 4.00
N TYR A 155 10.43 -14.89 3.82
CA TYR A 155 9.30 -14.45 3.01
C TYR A 155 9.68 -14.15 1.56
N LYS A 156 10.95 -14.31 1.18
CA LYS A 156 11.47 -14.10 -0.18
C LYS A 156 10.68 -14.87 -1.25
N LYS A 157 10.16 -16.05 -0.90
CA LYS A 157 9.30 -16.88 -1.75
C LYS A 157 7.99 -16.21 -2.19
N PHE A 158 7.54 -15.19 -1.47
CA PHE A 158 6.29 -14.49 -1.76
C PHE A 158 6.46 -13.29 -2.69
N ASN A 159 7.70 -12.94 -3.06
CA ASN A 159 8.00 -11.77 -3.89
C ASN A 159 7.41 -10.46 -3.31
N LYS A 160 7.48 -10.33 -1.99
CA LYS A 160 7.04 -9.15 -1.22
C LYS A 160 8.24 -8.55 -0.49
N GLY A 161 8.24 -7.24 -0.33
CA GLY A 161 9.18 -6.58 0.57
C GLY A 161 8.76 -6.81 2.02
N VAL A 162 9.71 -7.05 2.93
CA VAL A 162 9.42 -7.25 4.36
C VAL A 162 10.00 -6.11 5.18
N VAL A 163 9.19 -5.50 6.04
CA VAL A 163 9.65 -4.46 6.95
C VAL A 163 9.26 -4.83 8.37
N VAL A 164 10.17 -4.64 9.33
CA VAL A 164 9.88 -4.83 10.74
C VAL A 164 9.95 -3.48 11.45
N ILE A 165 8.91 -3.12 12.18
CA ILE A 165 8.80 -1.90 12.98
C ILE A 165 8.69 -2.31 14.45
N HIS A 166 9.66 -1.89 15.26
CA HIS A 166 9.58 -2.02 16.71
C HIS A 166 9.00 -0.74 17.29
N HIS A 167 7.82 -0.86 17.89
CA HIS A 167 7.13 0.24 18.54
C HIS A 167 7.37 0.18 20.05
N LEU A 168 8.25 1.06 20.54
CA LEU A 168 8.74 1.16 21.91
C LEU A 168 8.10 2.32 22.66
N THR A 169 7.84 3.43 21.97
CA THR A 169 7.40 4.68 22.61
C THR A 169 5.87 4.77 22.59
N PRO A 170 5.18 4.66 23.75
CA PRO A 170 3.72 4.80 23.79
C PRO A 170 3.30 6.24 23.44
N GLY A 171 2.23 6.39 22.65
CA GLY A 171 1.68 7.70 22.26
C GLY A 171 2.22 8.26 20.94
N GLU A 172 3.12 7.55 20.25
CA GLU A 172 3.59 7.93 18.91
C GLU A 172 2.74 7.32 17.77
N ASP A 173 1.47 7.05 18.02
CA ASP A 173 0.56 6.37 17.10
C ASP A 173 0.40 7.10 15.75
N ILE A 174 0.46 8.45 15.77
CA ILE A 174 0.41 9.28 14.56
C ILE A 174 1.65 9.04 13.71
N LYS A 175 2.85 9.08 14.33
CA LYS A 175 4.10 8.84 13.61
C LYS A 175 4.17 7.43 13.05
N LEU A 176 3.67 6.44 13.79
CA LEU A 176 3.58 5.06 13.31
C LEU A 176 2.65 4.95 12.10
N ALA A 177 1.47 5.58 12.16
CA ALA A 177 0.52 5.58 11.06
C ALA A 177 1.10 6.24 9.80
N ASP A 178 1.73 7.40 9.95
CA ASP A 178 2.40 8.12 8.86
C ASP A 178 3.56 7.31 8.28
N LEU A 179 4.36 6.65 9.12
CA LEU A 179 5.45 5.79 8.67
C LEU A 179 4.94 4.61 7.84
N VAL A 180 3.92 3.91 8.33
CA VAL A 180 3.32 2.76 7.64
C VAL A 180 2.70 3.21 6.31
N MET A 181 2.02 4.37 6.30
CA MET A 181 1.47 4.94 5.07
C MET A 181 2.57 5.25 4.05
N ASN A 182 3.65 5.90 4.46
CA ASN A 182 4.78 6.21 3.58
C ASN A 182 5.44 4.95 3.03
N LEU A 183 5.57 3.89 3.85
CA LEU A 183 6.06 2.59 3.39
C LEU A 183 5.16 1.97 2.32
N ILE A 184 3.85 1.96 2.53
CA ILE A 184 2.85 1.41 1.60
C ILE A 184 2.88 2.13 0.24
N LEU A 185 3.09 3.44 0.24
CA LEU A 185 3.16 4.26 -0.98
C LEU A 185 4.52 4.19 -1.68
N SER A 186 5.55 3.72 -0.99
CA SER A 186 6.91 3.59 -1.53
C SER A 186 7.09 2.32 -2.37
N ASP A 187 8.25 2.20 -3.03
CA ASP A 187 8.62 0.95 -3.70
C ASP A 187 8.88 -0.16 -2.66
N PRO A 188 8.17 -1.31 -2.75
CA PRO A 188 8.31 -2.39 -1.79
C PRO A 188 9.73 -2.95 -1.65
N ASN A 189 10.53 -2.87 -2.71
CA ASN A 189 11.88 -3.42 -2.73
C ASN A 189 12.89 -2.53 -1.99
N THR A 190 12.59 -1.23 -1.85
CA THR A 190 13.50 -0.27 -1.19
C THR A 190 13.73 -0.59 0.28
N PHE A 191 12.71 -1.12 0.97
CA PHE A 191 12.71 -1.30 2.41
C PHE A 191 12.80 -2.76 2.86
N SER A 192 12.90 -3.71 1.92
CA SER A 192 12.91 -5.13 2.27
C SER A 192 14.10 -5.49 3.16
N GLY A 193 13.82 -6.18 4.27
CA GLY A 193 14.81 -6.58 5.28
C GLY A 193 15.24 -5.46 6.23
N GLN A 194 14.67 -4.25 6.10
CA GLN A 194 14.95 -3.18 7.03
C GLN A 194 14.14 -3.33 8.32
N THR A 195 14.77 -2.90 9.42
CA THR A 195 14.15 -2.78 10.73
C THR A 195 14.13 -1.32 11.12
N MET A 196 12.95 -0.83 11.47
CA MET A 196 12.71 0.53 11.95
C MET A 196 12.35 0.47 13.44
N ILE A 197 12.79 1.48 14.18
CA ILE A 197 12.62 1.56 15.64
C ILE A 197 11.95 2.90 15.94
N LEU A 198 10.83 2.88 16.65
CA LEU A 198 9.97 4.02 16.90
C LEU A 198 9.48 4.03 18.35
#